data_AF-A0A3P3QY85-F1
#
_entry.id   AF-A0A3P3QY85-F1
#
_cell.length_a   1.000
_cell.length_b   1.000
_cell.length_c   1.000
_cell.angle_alpha   90.00
_cell.angle_beta   90.00
_cell.angle_gamma   90.00
#
_symmetry.space_group_name_H-M   'P 1'
#
loop_
_entity.id
_entity.type
_entity.pdbx_description
1 polymer ?
#
loop_
_entity_poly.entity_id
_entity_poly.type
_entity_poly.pdbx_seq_one_letter_code
_entity_poly.pdbx_strand_id
1 'polypeptide(L)'
;MGFLKSSIKSVGTLLLADFLFYGVAQSATPIFYERIDYMKKIRSYTSIWSVEKVLYSINDFRLPFPITFTQMTWFVVSLFAVMILGNLPPLSMIEGAFLKYFGIPVAFTWFMSTKTFDGKKPYGFLKSVIAYALRPKLTYAGKKVTLGRNQPQEAITAVRSEFYGISN
;
A
#
# COMPACT_ATOMS: atom_id res chain seq x y z
N MET A 1 -21.31 -13.67 60.91
CA MET A 1 -20.03 -14.22 60.38
C MET A 1 -20.12 -14.95 59.02
N GLY A 2 -21.30 -15.42 58.55
CA GLY A 2 -21.39 -16.29 57.36
C GLY A 2 -21.21 -15.61 55.99
N PHE A 3 -21.55 -14.32 55.85
CA PHE A 3 -21.56 -13.61 54.56
C PHE A 3 -20.15 -13.33 54.00
N LEU A 4 -19.19 -12.98 54.89
CA LEU A 4 -17.80 -12.71 54.51
C LEU A 4 -17.04 -13.95 54.03
N LYS A 5 -17.38 -15.15 54.54
CA LYS A 5 -16.72 -16.40 54.16
C LYS A 5 -17.10 -16.90 52.76
N SER A 6 -18.32 -16.58 52.31
CA SER A 6 -18.81 -16.91 50.96
C SER A 6 -18.18 -16.01 49.89
N SER A 7 -18.05 -14.71 50.18
CA SER A 7 -17.44 -13.74 49.25
C SER A 7 -15.97 -14.06 48.94
N ILE A 8 -15.17 -14.43 49.95
CA ILE A 8 -13.74 -14.77 49.77
C ILE A 8 -13.55 -16.02 48.89
N LYS A 9 -14.43 -17.04 49.01
CA LYS A 9 -14.39 -18.21 48.13
C LYS A 9 -14.74 -17.86 46.69
N SER A 10 -15.72 -17.00 46.46
CA SER A 10 -16.13 -16.59 45.11
C SER A 10 -15.03 -15.78 44.41
N VAL A 11 -14.43 -14.81 45.09
CA VAL A 11 -13.32 -14.00 44.55
C VAL A 11 -12.08 -14.86 44.27
N GLY A 12 -11.73 -15.79 45.16
CA GLY A 12 -10.60 -16.71 44.95
C GLY A 12 -10.80 -17.66 43.76
N THR A 13 -12.05 -18.04 43.47
CA THR A 13 -12.37 -18.91 42.32
C THR A 13 -12.27 -18.14 41.00
N LEU A 14 -12.69 -16.87 40.98
CA LEU A 14 -12.57 -15.99 39.81
C LEU A 14 -11.11 -15.68 39.47
N LEU A 15 -10.29 -15.38 40.47
CA LEU A 15 -8.86 -15.12 40.28
C LEU A 15 -8.09 -16.36 39.77
N LEU A 16 -8.46 -17.56 40.24
CA LEU A 16 -7.91 -18.82 39.74
C LEU A 16 -8.34 -19.09 38.28
N ALA A 17 -9.59 -18.81 37.94
CA ALA A 17 -10.08 -18.96 36.57
C ALA A 17 -9.36 -18.00 35.61
N ASP A 18 -9.19 -16.73 36.00
CA ASP A 18 -8.47 -15.73 35.21
C ASP A 18 -6.98 -16.10 35.06
N PHE A 19 -6.32 -16.54 36.14
CA PHE A 19 -4.92 -16.96 36.08
C PHE A 19 -4.69 -18.17 35.16
N LEU A 20 -5.61 -19.15 35.18
CA LEU A 20 -5.56 -20.31 34.29
C LEU A 20 -5.86 -19.92 32.84
N PHE A 21 -6.80 -19.00 32.61
CA PHE A 21 -7.11 -18.54 31.25
C PHE A 21 -5.96 -17.73 30.63
N TYR A 22 -5.37 -16.79 31.38
CA TYR A 22 -4.24 -16.01 30.91
C TYR A 22 -2.96 -16.85 30.76
N GLY A 23 -2.69 -17.78 31.68
CA GLY A 23 -1.53 -18.68 31.59
C GLY A 23 -1.58 -19.65 30.40
N VAL A 24 -2.77 -20.16 30.06
CA VAL A 24 -2.96 -21.01 28.87
C VAL A 24 -2.87 -20.18 27.58
N ALA A 25 -3.41 -18.96 27.56
CA ALA A 25 -3.30 -18.07 26.40
C ALA A 25 -1.84 -17.69 26.10
N GLN A 26 -1.00 -17.53 27.13
CA GLN A 26 0.38 -17.08 26.98
C GLN A 26 1.36 -18.19 26.57
N SER A 27 1.02 -19.47 26.80
CA SER A 27 1.80 -20.62 26.32
C SER A 27 1.44 -21.07 24.90
N ALA A 28 0.24 -20.75 24.43
CA ALA A 28 -0.21 -21.11 23.08
C ALA A 28 0.29 -20.15 21.98
N THR A 29 0.60 -18.89 22.32
CA THR A 29 1.07 -17.88 21.36
C THR A 29 2.42 -18.17 20.71
N PRO A 30 3.49 -18.63 21.41
CA PRO A 30 4.76 -18.94 20.74
C PRO A 30 4.65 -20.17 19.84
N ILE A 31 3.88 -21.19 20.25
CA ILE A 31 3.68 -22.44 19.49
C ILE A 31 2.96 -22.19 18.17
N PHE A 32 1.97 -21.29 18.16
CA PHE A 32 1.25 -20.96 16.94
C PHE A 32 2.16 -20.24 15.94
N TYR A 33 3.06 -19.36 16.41
CA TYR A 33 3.95 -18.59 15.54
C TYR A 33 5.04 -19.44 14.88
N GLU A 34 5.72 -20.30 15.65
CA GLU A 34 6.75 -21.20 15.09
C GLU A 34 6.20 -22.19 14.05
N ARG A 35 4.92 -22.58 14.18
CA ARG A 35 4.29 -23.47 13.20
C ARG A 35 4.05 -22.80 11.84
N ILE A 36 4.01 -21.47 11.77
CA ILE A 36 3.77 -20.75 10.51
C ILE A 36 5.05 -20.70 9.65
N ASP A 37 6.23 -20.73 10.26
CA ASP A 37 7.50 -20.65 9.53
C ASP A 37 7.83 -21.92 8.72
N TYR A 38 7.24 -23.07 9.08
CA TYR A 38 7.33 -24.32 8.31
C TYR A 38 6.31 -24.44 7.16
N MET A 39 5.45 -23.44 6.94
CA MET A 39 4.47 -23.49 5.86
C MET A 39 5.14 -23.28 4.50
N LYS A 40 5.02 -24.28 3.62
CA LYS A 40 5.46 -24.20 2.23
C LYS A 40 4.81 -22.99 1.54
N LYS A 41 5.61 -21.98 1.17
CA LYS A 41 5.15 -20.82 0.39
C LYS A 41 4.56 -21.29 -0.94
N ILE A 42 3.23 -21.34 -1.03
CA ILE A 42 2.53 -21.55 -2.30
C ILE A 42 2.76 -20.29 -3.16
N ARG A 43 3.36 -20.45 -4.34
CA ARG A 43 3.55 -19.34 -5.28
C ARG A 43 2.16 -18.86 -5.73
N SER A 44 1.84 -17.59 -5.44
CA SER A 44 0.59 -17.00 -5.88
C SER A 44 0.73 -16.58 -7.35
N TYR A 45 0.08 -17.32 -8.25
CA TYR A 45 0.10 -17.06 -9.70
C TYR A 45 -0.93 -16.02 -10.16
N THR A 46 -1.58 -15.32 -9.23
CA THR A 46 -2.61 -14.31 -9.51
C THR A 46 -2.10 -13.14 -10.35
N SER A 47 -0.78 -12.89 -10.40
CA SER A 47 -0.17 -11.88 -11.26
C SER A 47 -0.24 -12.19 -12.75
N ILE A 48 -0.42 -13.47 -13.14
CA ILE A 48 -0.55 -13.90 -14.55
C ILE A 48 -1.80 -13.29 -15.20
N TRP A 49 -2.85 -13.04 -14.44
CA TRP A 49 -4.08 -12.44 -14.94
C TRP A 49 -4.03 -10.90 -14.97
N SER A 50 -2.97 -10.30 -14.40
CA SER A 50 -2.74 -8.84 -14.40
C SER A 50 -1.97 -8.36 -15.64
N VAL A 51 -2.25 -8.98 -16.79
CA VAL A 51 -1.64 -8.62 -18.07
C VAL A 51 -2.29 -7.35 -18.59
N GLU A 52 -1.46 -6.38 -19.01
CA GLU A 52 -1.97 -5.19 -19.67
C GLU A 52 -2.56 -5.56 -21.02
N LYS A 53 -3.74 -5.06 -21.32
CA LYS A 53 -4.35 -5.26 -22.62
C LYS A 53 -3.57 -4.43 -23.64
N VAL A 54 -3.11 -5.11 -24.69
CA VAL A 54 -2.34 -4.54 -25.79
C VAL A 54 -3.18 -4.65 -27.06
N LEU A 55 -3.25 -3.57 -27.84
CA LEU A 55 -3.90 -3.58 -29.14
C LEU A 55 -2.85 -3.70 -30.24
N TYR A 56 -3.02 -4.71 -31.09
CA TYR A 56 -2.20 -4.93 -32.29
C TYR A 56 -2.89 -4.41 -33.55
N SER A 57 -4.21 -4.26 -33.51
CA SER A 57 -5.01 -3.68 -34.58
C SER A 57 -6.19 -2.90 -34.02
N ILE A 58 -6.59 -1.86 -34.75
CA ILE A 58 -7.84 -1.13 -34.53
C ILE A 58 -8.70 -1.43 -35.75
N ASN A 59 -9.80 -2.15 -35.54
CA ASN A 59 -10.62 -2.70 -36.61
C ASN A 59 -9.72 -3.52 -37.58
N ASP A 60 -9.50 -3.02 -38.80
CA ASP A 60 -8.65 -3.66 -39.82
C ASP A 60 -7.24 -3.05 -39.96
N PHE A 61 -6.95 -1.95 -39.26
CA PHE A 61 -5.64 -1.30 -39.33
C PHE A 61 -4.66 -2.00 -38.39
N ARG A 62 -3.64 -2.67 -38.95
CA ARG A 62 -2.52 -3.26 -38.22
C ARG A 62 -1.56 -2.14 -37.83
N LEU A 63 -1.40 -1.87 -36.53
CA LEU A 63 -0.45 -0.87 -36.10
C LEU A 63 0.97 -1.40 -36.32
N PRO A 64 1.91 -0.56 -36.81
CA PRO A 64 3.31 -0.95 -36.99
C PRO A 64 3.98 -1.32 -35.66
N PHE A 65 3.45 -0.82 -34.55
CA PHE A 65 3.89 -1.15 -33.19
C PHE A 65 2.66 -1.40 -32.31
N PRO A 66 2.71 -2.39 -31.41
CA PRO A 66 1.64 -2.64 -30.47
C PRO A 66 1.53 -1.50 -29.45
N ILE A 67 0.32 -0.97 -29.24
CA ILE A 67 0.05 0.09 -28.27
C ILE A 67 -0.79 -0.47 -27.11
N THR A 68 -0.44 -0.14 -25.88
CA THR A 68 -1.22 -0.55 -24.71
C THR A 68 -2.34 0.44 -24.37
N PHE A 69 -3.43 -0.02 -23.76
CA PHE A 69 -4.50 0.89 -23.29
C PHE A 69 -4.00 1.91 -22.25
N THR A 70 -3.01 1.53 -21.44
CA THR A 70 -2.37 2.41 -20.46
C THR A 70 -1.60 3.53 -21.15
N GLN A 71 -0.83 3.24 -22.19
CA GLN A 71 -0.10 4.24 -22.98
C GLN A 71 -1.05 5.26 -23.64
N MET A 72 -2.15 4.80 -24.24
CA MET A 72 -3.17 5.70 -24.82
C MET A 72 -3.78 6.62 -23.75
N THR A 73 -4.12 6.07 -22.58
CA THR A 73 -4.71 6.85 -21.48
C THR A 73 -3.74 7.93 -20.99
N TRP A 74 -2.48 7.57 -20.74
CA TRP A 74 -1.47 8.55 -20.32
C TRP A 74 -1.21 9.61 -21.37
N PHE A 75 -1.36 9.28 -22.67
CA PHE A 75 -1.15 10.22 -23.77
C PHE A 75 -2.26 11.26 -23.82
N VAL A 76 -3.51 10.82 -23.68
CA VAL A 76 -4.66 11.73 -23.62
C VAL A 76 -4.58 12.63 -22.37
N VAL A 77 -4.24 12.06 -21.21
CA VAL A 77 -4.08 12.82 -19.96
C VAL A 77 -2.95 13.84 -20.07
N SER A 78 -1.80 13.47 -20.64
CA SER A 78 -0.67 14.38 -20.79
C SER A 78 -0.91 15.46 -21.85
N LEU A 79 -1.63 15.16 -22.93
CA LEU A 79 -2.11 16.16 -23.89
C LEU A 79 -3.01 17.20 -23.22
N PHE A 80 -4.00 16.74 -22.45
CA PHE A 80 -4.90 17.63 -21.73
C PHE A 80 -4.14 18.47 -20.68
N ALA A 81 -3.19 17.86 -19.98
CA ALA A 81 -2.31 18.57 -19.06
C ALA A 81 -1.51 19.67 -19.78
N VAL A 82 -0.86 19.38 -20.91
CA VAL A 82 -0.10 20.37 -21.69
C VAL A 82 -1.00 21.49 -22.21
N MET A 83 -2.26 21.19 -22.57
CA MET A 83 -3.23 22.20 -23.00
C MET A 83 -3.59 23.17 -21.86
N ILE A 84 -3.81 22.66 -20.63
CA ILE A 84 -4.10 23.50 -19.45
C ILE A 84 -2.85 24.27 -18.98
N LEU A 85 -1.69 23.61 -18.95
CA LEU A 85 -0.42 24.16 -18.45
C LEU A 85 0.33 24.99 -19.51
N GLY A 86 -0.19 25.08 -20.74
CA GLY A 86 0.50 25.63 -21.90
C GLY A 86 0.82 27.13 -21.84
N ASN A 87 0.23 27.86 -20.89
CA ASN A 87 0.44 29.28 -20.63
C ASN A 87 1.52 29.57 -19.57
N LEU A 88 2.11 28.54 -18.94
CA LEU A 88 3.18 28.72 -17.96
C LEU A 88 4.54 28.97 -18.65
N PRO A 89 5.36 29.92 -18.15
CA PRO A 89 6.65 30.28 -18.73
C PRO A 89 7.75 29.27 -18.35
N PRO A 90 7.62 28.04 -18.86
CA PRO A 90 8.66 27.37 -19.66
C PRO A 90 8.08 26.59 -20.88
N LEU A 91 6.75 26.37 -20.92
CA LEU A 91 6.04 25.67 -21.98
C LEU A 91 5.57 26.63 -23.09
N SER A 92 5.41 27.92 -22.77
CA SER A 92 5.06 28.97 -23.73
C SER A 92 6.24 29.43 -24.58
N MET A 93 7.48 29.19 -24.14
CA MET A 93 8.71 29.63 -24.83
C MET A 93 9.19 28.66 -25.92
N ILE A 94 8.56 27.49 -26.05
CA ILE A 94 8.88 26.50 -27.07
C ILE A 94 8.01 26.79 -28.32
N GLU A 95 8.63 27.33 -29.36
CA GLU A 95 7.97 27.67 -30.64
C GLU A 95 7.57 26.44 -31.48
N GLY A 96 8.13 25.26 -31.17
CA GLY A 96 7.81 24.03 -31.88
C GLY A 96 6.48 23.40 -31.44
N ALA A 97 5.41 23.59 -32.23
CA ALA A 97 4.11 22.99 -31.96
C ALA A 97 4.16 21.45 -31.90
N PHE A 98 4.93 20.80 -32.79
CA PHE A 98 5.09 19.35 -32.77
C PHE A 98 5.83 18.87 -31.51
N LEU A 99 6.93 19.52 -31.13
CA LEU A 99 7.68 19.13 -29.94
C LEU A 99 6.89 19.39 -28.64
N LYS A 100 6.12 20.48 -28.61
CA LYS A 100 5.29 20.86 -27.47
C LYS A 100 4.12 19.89 -27.25
N TYR A 101 3.34 19.63 -28.29
CA TYR A 101 2.10 18.84 -28.17
C TYR A 101 2.29 17.35 -28.46
N PHE A 102 3.33 16.95 -29.18
CA PHE A 102 3.62 15.54 -29.41
C PHE A 102 4.81 15.07 -28.58
N GLY A 103 5.91 15.82 -28.58
CA GLY A 103 7.13 15.43 -27.87
C GLY A 103 6.95 15.30 -26.35
N ILE A 104 6.40 16.32 -25.69
CA ILE A 104 6.21 16.31 -24.23
C ILE A 104 5.21 15.20 -23.81
N PRO A 105 4.03 15.06 -24.45
CA PRO A 105 3.12 13.96 -24.16
C PRO A 105 3.70 12.57 -24.39
N VAL A 106 4.47 12.36 -25.47
CA VAL A 106 5.13 11.07 -25.76
C VAL A 106 6.24 10.76 -24.77
N ALA A 107 7.07 11.74 -24.40
CA ALA A 107 8.10 11.54 -23.38
C ALA A 107 7.47 11.21 -22.01
N PHE A 108 6.36 11.87 -21.69
CA PHE A 108 5.61 11.61 -20.47
C PHE A 108 4.96 10.21 -20.46
N THR A 109 4.34 9.79 -21.57
CA THR A 109 3.76 8.44 -21.66
C THR A 109 4.81 7.37 -21.59
N TRP A 110 5.95 7.58 -22.23
CA TRP A 110 7.10 6.68 -22.14
C TRP A 110 7.59 6.57 -20.69
N PHE A 111 7.73 7.70 -19.99
CA PHE A 111 8.13 7.72 -18.58
C PHE A 111 7.13 6.94 -17.70
N MET A 112 5.83 7.19 -17.86
CA MET A 112 4.81 6.45 -17.10
C MET A 112 4.71 4.98 -17.52
N SER A 113 4.98 4.63 -18.77
CA SER A 113 4.93 3.23 -19.22
C SER A 113 6.13 2.41 -18.75
N THR A 114 7.27 3.04 -18.47
CA THR A 114 8.52 2.34 -18.12
C THR A 114 8.78 2.31 -16.61
N LYS A 115 8.32 3.32 -15.87
CA LYS A 115 8.56 3.43 -14.43
C LYS A 115 7.47 2.75 -13.61
N THR A 116 7.91 1.99 -12.60
CA THR A 116 7.04 1.47 -11.54
C THR A 116 7.20 2.32 -10.29
N PHE A 117 6.09 2.69 -9.66
CA PHE A 117 6.09 3.44 -8.41
C PHE A 117 5.66 2.50 -7.28
N ASP A 118 6.49 2.33 -6.25
CA ASP A 118 6.19 1.46 -5.10
C ASP A 118 5.84 0.01 -5.51
N GLY A 119 6.55 -0.51 -6.53
CA GLY A 119 6.31 -1.84 -7.11
C GLY A 119 4.98 -1.99 -7.85
N LYS A 120 4.24 -0.89 -8.04
CA LYS A 120 2.93 -0.86 -8.71
C LYS A 120 3.05 -0.16 -10.06
N LYS A 121 2.12 -0.49 -10.96
CA LYS A 121 1.86 0.29 -12.18
C LYS A 121 1.48 1.72 -11.77
N PRO A 122 1.87 2.76 -12.53
CA PRO A 122 1.61 4.15 -12.14
C PRO A 122 0.14 4.47 -11.87
N TYR A 123 -0.80 3.85 -12.61
CA TYR A 123 -2.24 3.98 -12.33
C TYR A 123 -2.62 3.38 -10.97
N GLY A 124 -2.08 2.22 -10.63
CA GLY A 124 -2.29 1.58 -9.33
C GLY A 124 -1.69 2.38 -8.17
N PHE A 125 -0.52 2.99 -8.41
CA PHE A 125 0.07 3.92 -7.47
C PHE A 125 -0.82 5.15 -7.26
N LEU A 126 -1.28 5.80 -8.32
CA LEU A 126 -2.15 6.97 -8.24
C LEU A 126 -3.47 6.66 -7.52
N LYS A 127 -4.09 5.52 -7.84
CA LYS A 127 -5.28 5.02 -7.12
C LYS A 127 -5.00 4.88 -5.62
N SER A 128 -3.83 4.35 -5.24
CA SER A 128 -3.46 4.18 -3.83
C SER A 128 -3.26 5.51 -3.11
N VAL A 129 -2.68 6.51 -3.78
CA VAL A 129 -2.51 7.86 -3.24
C VAL A 129 -3.86 8.54 -3.03
N ILE A 130 -4.75 8.49 -4.03
CA ILE A 130 -6.10 9.05 -3.93
C ILE A 130 -6.91 8.34 -2.84
N ALA A 131 -6.86 7.00 -2.81
CA ALA A 131 -7.52 6.24 -1.76
C ALA A 131 -6.99 6.59 -0.37
N TYR A 132 -5.67 6.78 -0.23
CA TYR A 132 -5.05 7.20 1.03
C TYR A 132 -5.45 8.62 1.44
N ALA A 133 -5.59 9.54 0.48
CA ALA A 133 -6.01 10.92 0.73
C ALA A 133 -7.49 11.00 1.14
N LEU A 134 -8.35 10.22 0.50
CA LEU A 134 -9.79 10.16 0.80
C LEU A 134 -10.11 9.31 2.03
N ARG A 135 -9.22 8.40 2.44
CA ARG A 135 -9.43 7.53 3.60
C ARG A 135 -9.53 8.38 4.87
N PRO A 136 -10.62 8.27 5.64
CA PRO A 136 -10.76 9.00 6.89
C PRO A 136 -9.70 8.50 7.90
N LYS A 137 -8.89 9.42 8.41
CA LYS A 137 -7.86 9.14 9.42
C LYS A 137 -8.49 9.21 10.82
N LEU A 138 -9.21 8.15 11.18
CA LEU A 138 -9.82 7.97 12.49
C LEU A 138 -9.06 6.93 13.30
N THR A 139 -8.98 7.13 14.61
CA THR A 139 -8.51 6.12 15.55
C THR A 139 -9.58 5.04 15.79
N TYR A 140 -9.21 3.92 16.41
CA TYR A 140 -10.17 2.87 16.82
C TYR A 140 -11.32 3.42 17.69
N ALA A 141 -11.09 4.51 18.41
CA ALA A 141 -12.08 5.22 19.23
C ALA A 141 -12.88 6.30 18.47
N GLY A 142 -12.81 6.35 17.13
CA GLY A 142 -13.51 7.33 16.31
C GLY A 142 -13.00 8.77 16.42
N LYS A 143 -11.95 9.02 17.21
CA LYS A 143 -11.34 10.35 17.35
C LYS A 143 -10.46 10.68 16.14
N LYS A 144 -10.54 11.93 15.65
CA LYS A 144 -9.68 12.47 14.60
C LYS A 144 -8.21 12.38 15.05
N VAL A 145 -7.35 11.80 14.22
CA VAL A 145 -5.91 11.76 14.48
C VAL A 145 -5.35 13.19 14.38
N THR A 146 -5.01 13.78 15.52
CA THR A 146 -4.22 15.01 15.57
C THR A 146 -2.75 14.62 15.39
N LEU A 147 -2.18 14.91 14.22
CA LEU A 147 -0.75 14.70 13.97
C LEU A 147 0.03 15.80 14.70
N GLY A 148 0.31 15.58 15.98
CA GLY A 148 1.23 16.40 16.76
C GLY A 148 2.67 16.02 16.44
N ARG A 149 3.51 16.99 16.11
CA ARG A 149 4.97 16.82 16.04
C ARG A 149 5.53 16.81 17.46
N ASN A 150 5.23 15.77 18.23
CA ASN A 150 5.90 15.58 19.51
C ASN A 150 7.20 14.83 19.26
N GLN A 151 8.33 15.48 19.53
CA GLN A 151 9.57 14.75 19.75
C GLN A 151 9.33 13.86 20.99
N PRO A 152 9.57 12.55 20.92
CA PRO A 152 9.42 11.70 22.09
C PRO A 152 10.39 12.21 23.17
N GLN A 153 9.87 12.79 24.24
CA GLN A 153 10.65 13.31 25.37
C GLN A 153 11.15 12.20 26.30
N GLU A 154 10.60 10.99 26.18
CA GLU A 154 11.06 9.82 26.91
C GLU A 154 12.04 9.01 26.08
N ALA A 155 13.08 8.50 26.74
CA ALA A 155 14.05 7.59 26.15
C ALA A 155 13.34 6.29 25.72
N ILE A 156 12.93 6.23 24.46
CA ILE A 156 12.37 5.00 23.88
C ILE A 156 13.53 4.00 23.78
N THR A 157 13.48 2.93 24.58
CA THR A 157 14.38 1.78 24.41
C THR A 157 14.01 1.07 23.11
N ALA A 158 14.63 1.49 22.01
CA ALA A 158 14.51 0.81 20.73
C ALA A 158 15.28 -0.51 20.79
N VAL A 159 14.58 -1.61 21.02
CA VAL A 159 15.17 -2.95 20.93
C VAL A 159 15.18 -3.36 19.46
N ARG A 160 16.38 -3.53 18.91
CA ARG A 160 16.59 -4.04 17.55
C ARG A 160 16.21 -5.52 17.53
N SER A 161 15.19 -5.89 16.76
CA SER A 161 14.92 -7.29 16.46
C SER A 161 15.93 -7.77 15.42
N GLU A 162 16.96 -8.49 15.87
CA GLU A 162 17.88 -9.22 15.00
C GLU A 162 17.11 -10.41 14.38
N PHE A 163 17.07 -10.50 13.06
CA PHE A 163 16.55 -11.70 12.38
C PHE A 163 17.67 -12.74 12.42
N TYR A 164 17.56 -13.74 13.31
CA TYR A 164 18.46 -14.88 13.29
C TYR A 164 18.14 -15.72 12.05
N GLY A 165 18.95 -15.56 11.00
CA GLY A 165 18.95 -16.48 9.88
C GLY A 165 19.39 -17.86 10.39
N ILE A 166 18.48 -18.82 10.40
CA ILE A 166 18.80 -20.23 10.65
C ILE A 166 19.73 -20.66 9.50
N SER A 167 21.00 -20.89 9.81
CA SER A 167 21.95 -21.53 8.90
C SER A 167 21.59 -23.02 8.76
N ASN A 168 21.48 -23.49 7.52
CA ASN A 168 21.32 -24.92 7.19
C ASN A 168 22.41 -25.79 7.81
#